data_AF-A0A9P7AY09-F1
#
_entry.id   AF-A0A9P7AY09-F1
#
_cell.length_a   1.000
_cell.length_b   1.000
_cell.length_c   1.000
_cell.angle_alpha   90.00
_cell.angle_beta   90.00
_cell.angle_gamma   90.00
#
_symmetry.space_group_name_H-M   'P 1'
#
loop_
_entity.id
_entity.type
_entity.pdbx_description
1 polymer ?
#
loop_
_entity_poly.entity_id
_entity_poly.type
_entity_poly.pdbx_seq_one_letter_code
_entity_poly.pdbx_strand_id
1 'polypeptide(L)'
;MRLFLLPISTRRTLIYAQRLNVTTTSQQSWLDKGTTRAAKLWAGWEKKESGWQRKIVDYGNKALKRIPYEEWGLKSIPPLSARRKEEELSGEERVEVQFPSSLISEEKVLDVLRTLGTERKSLHKQRMIYCFIGMPISAPFALVPIIPNLPFFYLVFRAWSHWRALSGSKHIEFLLDKQLIAPKPSKILDMLYSSGQRPFDAGSISSSTDPNLDAPTDTMVLHESDGKRIGTTLEMPELEIELDRAVWQVEKALEADKELRQEKADLQEANSNPREKK
;
A
#
# COMPACT_ATOMS: atom_id res chain seq x y z
N MET A 1 16.35 2.66 9.34
CA MET A 1 15.52 2.55 8.11
C MET A 1 15.11 3.94 7.67
N ARG A 2 14.62 4.12 6.44
CA ARG A 2 14.10 5.40 5.95
C ARG A 2 12.68 5.22 5.42
N LEU A 3 11.78 6.12 5.78
CA LEU A 3 10.39 6.12 5.32
C LEU A 3 10.19 7.17 4.23
N PHE A 4 9.33 6.85 3.28
CA PHE A 4 8.91 7.74 2.19
C PHE A 4 7.39 7.88 2.23
N LEU A 5 6.92 9.11 2.15
CA LEU A 5 5.51 9.45 1.92
C LEU A 5 5.37 9.94 0.49
N LEU A 6 4.60 9.21 -0.31
CA LEU A 6 4.44 9.42 -1.75
C LEU A 6 2.96 9.68 -2.04
N PRO A 7 2.55 10.96 -2.19
CA PRO A 7 1.19 11.31 -2.62
C PRO A 7 0.84 10.64 -3.94
N ILE A 8 -0.23 9.84 -3.95
CA ILE A 8 -0.77 9.21 -5.17
C ILE A 8 -1.89 10.07 -5.74
N SER A 9 -2.73 10.62 -4.86
CA SER A 9 -3.75 11.62 -5.16
C SER A 9 -3.70 12.74 -4.12
N THR A 10 -4.53 13.76 -4.30
CA THR A 10 -4.67 14.88 -3.35
C THR A 10 -5.04 14.46 -1.93
N ARG A 11 -5.66 13.28 -1.75
CA ARG A 11 -6.08 12.76 -0.43
C ARG A 11 -5.41 11.45 -0.03
N ARG A 12 -4.68 10.79 -0.93
CA ARG A 12 -4.17 9.44 -0.70
C ARG A 12 -2.66 9.39 -0.87
N THR A 13 -2.00 8.80 0.12
CA THR A 13 -0.54 8.71 0.20
C THR A 13 -0.12 7.26 0.36
N LEU A 14 0.88 6.85 -0.41
CA LEU A 14 1.59 5.59 -0.21
C LEU A 14 2.72 5.81 0.81
N ILE A 15 2.83 4.91 1.78
CA ILE A 15 4.01 4.81 2.65
C ILE A 15 4.91 3.68 2.16
N TYR A 16 6.22 3.95 2.10
CA TYR A 16 7.21 2.93 1.74
C TYR A 16 8.45 3.03 2.65
N ALA A 17 8.97 1.88 3.08
CA ALA A 17 10.16 1.80 3.90
C ALA A 17 11.35 1.24 3.13
N GLN A 18 12.38 2.06 2.97
CA GLN A 18 13.69 1.63 2.51
C GLN A 18 14.48 1.04 3.69
N ARG A 19 14.94 -0.20 3.51
CA ARG A 19 15.83 -0.85 4.47
C ARG A 19 17.25 -0.39 4.20
N LEU A 20 17.77 0.46 5.08
CA LEU A 20 19.17 0.87 5.08
C LEU A 20 20.02 -0.29 5.61
N ASN A 21 21.15 -0.58 4.96
CA ASN A 21 22.10 -1.63 5.36
C ASN A 21 21.48 -3.03 5.45
N VAL A 22 20.97 -3.56 4.32
CA VAL A 22 20.73 -5.00 4.21
C VAL A 22 22.09 -5.69 4.11
N THR A 23 22.76 -5.87 5.24
CA THR A 23 23.97 -6.67 5.31
C THR A 23 23.55 -8.10 4.98
N THR A 24 23.86 -8.57 3.76
CA THR A 24 23.60 -9.93 3.24
C THR A 24 24.39 -11.03 3.97
N THR A 25 24.84 -10.76 5.18
CA THR A 25 25.74 -11.60 5.99
C THR A 25 24.96 -12.22 7.16
N SER A 26 23.74 -12.66 6.91
CA SER A 26 23.02 -13.55 7.84
C SER A 26 22.99 -14.93 7.17
N GLN A 27 23.50 -15.95 7.85
CA GLN A 27 23.41 -17.34 7.40
C GLN A 27 21.97 -17.62 6.96
N GLN A 28 21.77 -18.02 5.70
CA GLN A 28 20.44 -18.25 5.13
C GLN A 28 19.61 -19.12 6.09
N SER A 29 18.60 -18.50 6.70
CA SER A 29 17.69 -19.18 7.60
C SER A 29 16.96 -20.28 6.83
N TRP A 30 16.49 -21.32 7.53
CA TRP A 30 15.63 -22.34 6.93
C TRP A 30 14.40 -21.73 6.26
N LEU A 31 13.91 -20.61 6.81
CA LEU A 31 12.84 -19.81 6.21
C LEU A 31 13.27 -19.19 4.87
N ASP A 32 14.48 -18.64 4.79
CA ASP A 32 15.02 -18.03 3.56
C ASP A 32 15.21 -19.06 2.44
N LYS A 33 15.62 -20.28 2.80
CA LYS A 33 15.69 -21.40 1.84
C LYS A 33 14.30 -21.77 1.32
N GLY A 34 13.30 -21.79 2.21
CA GLY A 34 11.91 -22.05 1.85
C GLY A 34 11.34 -21.00 0.89
N THR A 35 11.50 -19.71 1.21
CA THR A 35 11.03 -18.61 0.36
C THR A 35 11.73 -18.58 -0.98
N THR A 36 13.05 -18.81 -1.01
CA THR A 36 13.83 -18.87 -2.25
C THR A 36 13.36 -20.01 -3.16
N ARG A 37 13.03 -21.19 -2.58
CA ARG A 37 12.47 -22.31 -3.36
C ARG A 37 11.08 -21.99 -3.91
N ALA A 38 10.22 -21.38 -3.09
CA ALA A 38 8.89 -20.97 -3.53
C ALA A 38 8.97 -19.95 -4.67
N ALA A 39 9.86 -18.96 -4.58
CA ALA A 39 10.10 -17.98 -5.63
C ALA A 39 10.59 -18.64 -6.94
N LYS A 40 11.53 -19.59 -6.85
CA LYS A 40 12.01 -20.35 -8.02
C LYS A 40 10.89 -21.19 -8.66
N LEU A 41 10.06 -21.85 -7.85
CA LEU A 41 8.91 -22.62 -8.36
C LEU A 41 7.91 -21.70 -9.06
N TRP A 42 7.58 -20.56 -8.45
CA TRP A 42 6.67 -19.56 -9.03
C TRP A 42 7.18 -19.04 -10.37
N ALA A 43 8.46 -18.62 -10.42
CA ALA A 43 9.11 -18.18 -11.66
C ALA A 43 9.12 -19.29 -12.74
N GLY A 44 9.29 -20.55 -12.32
CA GLY A 44 9.18 -21.70 -13.21
C GLY A 44 7.77 -21.89 -13.78
N TRP A 45 6.72 -21.64 -13.00
CA TRP A 45 5.34 -21.72 -13.46
C TRP A 45 4.95 -20.55 -14.37
N GLU A 46 5.48 -19.36 -14.10
CA GLU A 46 5.24 -18.15 -14.91
C GLU A 46 5.76 -18.30 -16.35
N LYS A 47 6.91 -18.98 -16.52
CA LYS A 47 7.51 -19.26 -17.83
C LYS A 47 6.74 -20.27 -18.69
N LYS A 48 5.75 -20.97 -18.14
CA LYS A 48 4.97 -21.95 -18.91
C LYS A 48 3.97 -21.23 -19.81
N GLU A 49 3.89 -21.65 -21.07
CA GLU A 49 2.96 -21.06 -22.05
C GLU A 49 1.49 -21.38 -21.75
N SER A 50 1.21 -22.55 -21.18
CA SER A 50 -0.16 -22.98 -20.86
C SER A 50 -0.20 -24.05 -19.76
N GLY A 51 -1.42 -24.42 -19.33
CA GLY A 51 -1.66 -25.47 -18.33
C GLY A 51 -2.14 -24.95 -16.97
N TRP A 52 -2.40 -25.87 -16.03
CA TRP A 52 -2.98 -25.54 -14.73
C TRP A 52 -2.07 -24.63 -13.88
N GLN A 53 -0.74 -24.82 -13.96
CA GLN A 53 0.24 -23.96 -13.27
C GLN A 53 0.21 -22.53 -13.78
N ARG A 54 0.11 -22.33 -15.10
CA ARG A 54 -0.01 -21.01 -15.69
C ARG A 54 -1.30 -20.32 -15.24
N LYS A 55 -2.43 -21.04 -15.25
CA LYS A 55 -3.71 -20.54 -14.73
C LYS A 55 -3.63 -20.12 -13.26
N ILE A 56 -2.90 -20.86 -12.42
CA ILE A 56 -2.68 -20.50 -11.01
C ILE A 56 -1.85 -19.22 -10.90
N VAL A 57 -0.79 -19.07 -11.68
CA VAL A 57 0.01 -17.85 -11.69
C VAL A 57 -0.83 -16.66 -12.12
N ASP A 58 -1.61 -16.79 -13.20
CA ASP A 58 -2.48 -15.70 -13.68
C ASP A 58 -3.54 -15.32 -12.65
N TYR A 59 -4.20 -16.31 -12.03
CA TYR A 59 -5.17 -16.05 -10.97
C TYR A 59 -4.53 -15.47 -9.71
N GLY A 60 -3.38 -16.00 -9.30
CA GLY A 60 -2.62 -15.53 -8.16
C GLY A 60 -2.15 -14.10 -8.33
N ASN A 61 -1.62 -13.75 -9.50
CA ASN A 61 -1.23 -12.38 -9.84
C ASN A 61 -2.45 -11.43 -9.81
N LYS A 62 -3.60 -11.86 -10.33
CA LYS A 62 -4.87 -11.09 -10.20
C LYS A 62 -5.27 -10.92 -8.72
N ALA A 63 -5.14 -11.95 -7.90
CA ALA A 63 -5.44 -11.87 -6.47
C ALA A 63 -4.47 -10.95 -5.72
N LEU A 64 -3.17 -10.98 -6.06
CA LEU A 64 -2.15 -10.10 -5.48
C LEU A 64 -2.38 -8.64 -5.83
N LYS A 65 -2.78 -8.35 -7.09
CA LYS A 65 -3.14 -6.99 -7.54
C LYS A 65 -4.33 -6.39 -6.79
N ARG A 66 -5.24 -7.21 -6.28
CA ARG A 66 -6.41 -6.78 -5.47
C ARG A 66 -6.07 -6.45 -4.02
N ILE A 67 -4.89 -6.83 -3.54
CA ILE A 67 -4.48 -6.49 -2.17
C ILE A 67 -4.26 -4.98 -2.12
N PRO A 68 -4.89 -4.26 -1.17
CA PRO A 68 -4.79 -2.82 -1.12
C PRO A 68 -3.34 -2.34 -0.98
N TYR A 69 -2.98 -1.26 -1.68
CA TYR A 69 -1.62 -0.71 -1.69
C TYR A 69 -1.16 -0.29 -0.28
N GLU A 70 -2.07 0.10 0.60
CA GLU A 70 -1.78 0.44 1.99
C GLU A 70 -1.27 -0.78 2.77
N GLU A 71 -1.80 -1.98 2.47
CA GLU A 71 -1.30 -3.23 3.05
C GLU A 71 0.15 -3.49 2.59
N TRP A 72 0.44 -3.28 1.31
CA TRP A 72 1.79 -3.44 0.77
C TRP A 72 2.78 -2.40 1.29
N GLY A 73 2.35 -1.15 1.41
CA GLY A 73 3.12 -0.09 2.03
C GLY A 73 3.52 -0.44 3.46
N LEU A 74 2.56 -0.87 4.29
CA LEU A 74 2.85 -1.33 5.66
C LEU A 74 3.74 -2.58 5.71
N LYS A 75 3.64 -3.47 4.72
CA LYS A 75 4.49 -4.68 4.63
C LYS A 75 5.95 -4.37 4.32
N SER A 76 6.26 -3.24 3.68
CA SER A 76 7.64 -2.80 3.46
C SER A 76 8.35 -2.53 4.80
N ILE A 77 7.61 -2.03 5.78
CA ILE A 77 8.11 -1.66 7.10
C ILE A 77 8.57 -2.91 7.87
N PRO A 78 9.82 -2.95 8.34
CA PRO A 78 10.32 -4.09 9.10
C PRO A 78 9.46 -4.35 10.34
N PRO A 79 9.26 -5.61 10.75
CA PRO A 79 8.55 -5.88 12.00
C PRO A 79 9.39 -5.40 13.18
N LEU A 80 8.71 -4.86 14.21
CA LEU A 80 9.29 -4.42 15.46
C LEU A 80 9.64 -5.64 16.34
N SER A 81 10.85 -6.18 16.18
CA SER A 81 11.40 -7.21 17.08
C SER A 81 11.92 -6.57 18.37
N ALA A 82 12.13 -7.36 19.43
CA ALA A 82 12.71 -6.87 20.69
C ALA A 82 14.07 -6.17 20.44
N ARG A 83 14.95 -6.83 19.70
CA ARG A 83 16.23 -6.28 19.25
C ARG A 83 16.06 -4.95 18.50
N ARG A 84 15.13 -4.87 17.54
CA ARG A 84 14.93 -3.64 16.77
C ARG A 84 14.38 -2.51 17.63
N LYS A 85 13.48 -2.84 18.56
CA LYS A 85 12.95 -1.88 19.53
C LYS A 85 14.07 -1.30 20.39
N GLU A 86 15.02 -2.13 20.82
CA GLU A 86 16.21 -1.67 21.55
C GLU A 86 17.12 -0.81 20.66
N GLU A 87 17.43 -1.26 19.44
CA GLU A 87 18.24 -0.51 18.46
C GLU A 87 17.65 0.87 18.14
N GLU A 88 16.33 1.00 18.05
CA GLU A 88 15.65 2.27 17.76
C GLU A 88 15.56 3.20 18.98
N LEU A 89 15.55 2.63 20.19
CA LEU A 89 15.57 3.42 21.43
C LEU A 89 16.99 3.85 21.83
N SER A 90 17.98 3.01 21.55
CA SER A 90 19.40 3.29 21.84
C SER A 90 20.09 4.04 20.70
N GLY A 91 19.54 3.96 19.48
CA GLY A 91 20.06 4.64 18.32
C GLY A 91 20.05 6.15 18.50
N GLU A 92 21.19 6.78 18.23
CA GLU A 92 21.31 8.25 18.23
C GLU A 92 20.53 8.88 17.05
N GLU A 93 20.26 8.10 15.99
CA GLU A 93 19.57 8.57 14.79
C GLU A 93 18.08 8.22 14.79
N ARG A 94 17.26 9.25 14.61
CA ARG A 94 15.80 9.12 14.39
C ARG A 94 15.51 8.58 12.99
N VAL A 95 14.35 7.93 12.85
CA VAL A 95 13.87 7.46 11.55
C VAL A 95 13.48 8.65 10.68
N GLU A 96 14.24 8.88 9.62
CA GLU A 96 13.95 9.91 8.63
C GLU A 96 12.67 9.57 7.83
N VAL A 97 11.76 10.54 7.74
CA VAL A 97 10.59 10.48 6.86
C VAL A 97 10.77 11.51 5.74
N GLN A 98 10.96 11.03 4.52
CA GLN A 98 11.05 11.86 3.33
C GLN A 98 9.69 12.06 2.68
N PHE A 99 9.40 13.31 2.31
CA PHE A 99 8.17 13.71 1.67
C PHE A 99 8.41 14.91 0.72
N PRO A 100 7.58 15.07 -0.33
CA PRO A 100 7.59 16.28 -1.16
C PRO A 100 6.94 17.43 -0.38
N SER A 101 7.73 18.46 -0.05
CA SER A 101 7.27 19.62 0.71
C SER A 101 6.27 20.48 -0.05
N SER A 102 6.28 20.39 -1.38
CA SER A 102 5.30 21.00 -2.28
C SER A 102 3.88 20.45 -2.13
N LEU A 103 3.72 19.22 -1.60
CA LEU A 103 2.42 18.54 -1.51
C LEU A 103 2.01 18.22 -0.06
N ILE A 104 2.97 17.94 0.82
CA ILE A 104 2.72 17.66 2.24
C ILE A 104 3.51 18.69 3.05
N SER A 105 2.81 19.47 3.87
CA SER A 105 3.46 20.35 4.84
C SER A 105 4.08 19.54 5.98
N GLU A 106 5.22 19.99 6.50
CA GLU A 106 5.97 19.29 7.55
C GLU A 106 5.12 19.00 8.79
N GLU A 107 4.26 19.96 9.17
CA GLU A 107 3.32 19.85 10.29
C GLU A 107 2.34 18.67 10.14
N LYS A 108 1.92 18.36 8.91
CA LYS A 108 0.97 17.29 8.62
C LYS A 108 1.61 15.90 8.52
N VAL A 109 2.94 15.81 8.47
CA VAL A 109 3.66 14.53 8.26
C VAL A 109 3.32 13.53 9.35
N LEU A 110 3.31 13.96 10.61
CA LEU A 110 3.00 13.08 11.74
C LEU A 110 1.54 12.62 11.72
N ASP A 111 0.61 13.48 11.31
CA ASP A 111 -0.82 13.13 11.19
C ASP A 111 -1.06 12.15 10.04
N VAL A 112 -0.40 12.34 8.90
CA VAL A 112 -0.43 11.39 7.77
C VAL A 112 0.10 10.04 8.20
N LEU A 113 1.25 10.00 8.89
CA LEU A 113 1.82 8.75 9.41
C LEU A 113 0.91 8.07 10.42
N ARG A 114 0.32 8.84 11.34
CA ARG A 114 -0.62 8.32 12.34
C ARG A 114 -1.85 7.70 11.65
N THR A 115 -2.38 8.37 10.64
CA THR A 115 -3.51 7.87 9.85
C THR A 115 -3.14 6.57 9.15
N LEU A 116 -2.07 6.55 8.36
CA LEU A 116 -1.60 5.36 7.63
C LEU A 116 -1.26 4.19 8.57
N GLY A 117 -0.73 4.48 9.75
CA GLY A 117 -0.38 3.48 10.76
C GLY A 117 -1.58 2.89 11.50
N THR A 118 -2.72 3.59 11.59
CA THR A 118 -3.83 3.18 12.47
C THR A 118 -5.11 2.80 11.74
N GLU A 119 -5.42 3.43 10.59
CA GLU A 119 -6.70 3.33 9.89
C GLU A 119 -7.14 1.88 9.62
N ARG A 120 -6.20 1.02 9.20
CA ARG A 120 -6.50 -0.37 8.80
C ARG A 120 -6.04 -1.43 9.80
N LYS A 121 -5.59 -1.01 10.99
CA LYS A 121 -5.04 -1.92 12.02
C LYS A 121 -6.04 -2.97 12.48
N SER A 122 -7.26 -2.53 12.82
CA SER A 122 -8.35 -3.41 13.27
C SER A 122 -8.73 -4.42 12.19
N LEU A 123 -8.86 -3.95 10.94
CA LEU A 123 -9.15 -4.77 9.77
C LEU A 123 -8.10 -5.85 9.57
N HIS A 124 -6.80 -5.52 9.63
CA HIS A 124 -5.73 -6.50 9.49
C HIS A 124 -5.75 -7.54 10.62
N LYS A 125 -5.99 -7.12 11.86
CA LYS A 125 -6.13 -8.04 13.00
C LYS A 125 -7.30 -9.01 12.80
N GLN A 126 -8.48 -8.50 12.44
CA GLN A 126 -9.67 -9.32 12.25
C GLN A 126 -9.52 -10.29 11.07
N ARG A 127 -9.06 -9.81 9.91
CA ARG A 127 -8.87 -10.66 8.73
C ARG A 127 -7.79 -11.71 8.93
N MET A 128 -6.73 -11.40 9.68
CA MET A 128 -5.72 -12.39 10.08
C MET A 128 -6.35 -13.53 10.90
N ILE A 129 -7.20 -13.20 11.89
CA ILE A 129 -7.92 -14.20 12.70
C ILE A 129 -8.84 -15.06 11.81
N TYR A 130 -9.58 -14.46 10.89
CA TYR A 130 -10.40 -15.21 9.95
C TYR A 130 -9.59 -16.15 9.05
N CYS A 131 -8.38 -15.76 8.64
CA CYS A 131 -7.50 -16.67 7.91
C CYS A 131 -7.10 -17.86 8.78
N PHE A 132 -6.75 -17.65 10.06
CA PHE A 132 -6.43 -18.75 10.97
C PHE A 132 -7.61 -19.69 11.23
N ILE A 133 -8.83 -19.17 11.30
CA ILE A 133 -10.04 -19.99 11.43
C ILE A 133 -10.31 -20.78 10.14
N GLY A 134 -10.07 -20.19 8.96
CA GLY A 134 -10.28 -20.85 7.68
C GLY A 134 -9.23 -21.92 7.35
N MET A 135 -8.01 -21.80 7.86
CA MET A 135 -6.93 -22.78 7.63
C MET A 135 -7.33 -24.23 7.95
N PRO A 136 -7.81 -24.58 9.17
CA PRO A 136 -8.19 -25.95 9.48
C PRO A 136 -9.34 -26.47 8.61
N ILE A 137 -10.24 -25.60 8.17
CA ILE A 137 -11.35 -25.96 7.26
C ILE A 137 -10.82 -26.31 5.87
N SER A 138 -9.83 -25.56 5.39
CA SER A 138 -9.22 -25.79 4.08
C SER A 138 -8.14 -26.88 4.08
N ALA A 139 -7.60 -27.28 5.23
CA ALA A 139 -6.50 -28.24 5.32
C ALA A 139 -6.77 -29.63 4.68
N PRO A 140 -7.98 -30.23 4.79
CA PRO A 140 -8.27 -31.56 4.22
C PRO A 140 -8.11 -31.65 2.70
N PHE A 141 -8.18 -30.53 1.95
CA PHE A 141 -7.96 -30.50 0.50
C PHE A 141 -6.51 -30.81 0.07
N ALA A 142 -5.58 -30.98 1.02
CA ALA A 142 -4.20 -31.39 0.75
C ALA A 142 -4.04 -32.87 0.37
N LEU A 143 -5.11 -33.66 0.47
CA LEU A 143 -5.09 -35.10 0.16
C LEU A 143 -5.17 -35.42 -1.34
N VAL A 144 -5.33 -34.43 -2.23
CA VAL A 144 -5.38 -34.64 -3.68
C VAL A 144 -3.96 -34.55 -4.28
N PRO A 145 -3.40 -35.62 -4.87
CA PRO A 145 -1.98 -35.71 -5.22
C PRO A 145 -1.52 -34.86 -6.42
N ILE A 146 -2.45 -34.30 -7.20
CA ILE A 146 -2.13 -33.62 -8.48
C ILE A 146 -2.05 -32.10 -8.32
N ILE A 147 -2.81 -31.50 -7.39
CA ILE A 147 -2.93 -30.04 -7.24
C ILE A 147 -2.60 -29.69 -5.79
N PRO A 148 -1.65 -28.77 -5.53
CA PRO A 148 -1.40 -28.32 -4.17
C PRO A 148 -2.66 -27.72 -3.57
N ASN A 149 -2.81 -27.78 -2.24
CA ASN A 149 -3.97 -27.19 -1.56
C ASN A 149 -3.95 -25.65 -1.62
N LEU A 150 -4.32 -25.11 -2.78
CA LEU A 150 -4.29 -23.67 -3.05
C LEU A 150 -5.15 -22.88 -2.07
N PRO A 151 -6.36 -23.32 -1.66
CA PRO A 151 -7.13 -22.63 -0.65
C PRO A 151 -6.36 -22.48 0.67
N PHE A 152 -5.75 -23.57 1.16
CA PHE A 152 -4.96 -23.53 2.39
C PHE A 152 -3.75 -22.60 2.27
N PHE A 153 -2.94 -22.76 1.22
CA PHE A 153 -1.75 -21.92 1.03
C PHE A 153 -2.10 -20.45 0.82
N TYR A 154 -3.24 -20.15 0.18
CA TYR A 154 -3.74 -18.79 0.08
C TYR A 154 -4.09 -18.22 1.46
N LEU A 155 -4.76 -18.98 2.33
CA LEU A 155 -5.07 -18.53 3.69
C LEU A 155 -3.80 -18.34 4.53
N VAL A 156 -2.81 -19.23 4.42
CA VAL A 156 -1.49 -19.07 5.06
C VAL A 156 -0.82 -17.78 4.59
N PHE A 157 -0.78 -17.54 3.28
CA PHE A 157 -0.24 -16.30 2.72
C PHE A 157 -1.01 -15.07 3.20
N ARG A 158 -2.35 -15.09 3.21
CA ARG A 158 -3.17 -13.96 3.66
C ARG A 158 -3.01 -13.68 5.13
N ALA A 159 -2.91 -14.71 5.98
CA ALA A 159 -2.60 -14.55 7.39
C ALA A 159 -1.23 -13.89 7.59
N TRP A 160 -0.20 -14.38 6.89
CA TRP A 160 1.13 -13.77 6.93
C TRP A 160 1.12 -12.32 6.42
N SER A 161 0.40 -12.04 5.33
CA SER A 161 0.31 -10.71 4.74
C SER A 161 -0.33 -9.71 5.69
N HIS A 162 -1.44 -10.11 6.34
CA HIS A 162 -2.09 -9.30 7.37
C HIS A 162 -1.24 -9.15 8.64
N TRP A 163 -0.55 -10.21 9.07
CA TRP A 163 0.40 -10.11 10.17
C TRP A 163 1.52 -9.11 9.87
N ARG A 164 2.12 -9.17 8.67
CA ARG A 164 3.18 -8.24 8.26
C ARG A 164 2.72 -6.80 8.24
N ALA A 165 1.55 -6.52 7.67
CA ALA A 165 0.96 -5.17 7.66
C ALA A 165 0.64 -4.68 9.08
N LEU A 166 0.07 -5.55 9.93
CA LEU A 166 -0.20 -5.24 11.34
C LEU A 166 1.09 -4.95 12.12
N SER A 167 2.16 -5.69 11.87
CA SER A 167 3.48 -5.43 12.45
C SER A 167 4.07 -4.10 11.99
N GLY A 168 3.91 -3.73 10.71
CA GLY A 168 4.32 -2.43 10.19
C GLY A 168 3.53 -1.28 10.82
N SER A 169 2.21 -1.43 10.94
CA SER A 169 1.32 -0.49 11.65
C SER A 169 1.76 -0.25 13.10
N LYS A 170 1.96 -1.33 13.86
CA LYS A 170 2.48 -1.24 15.24
C LYS A 170 3.84 -0.57 15.33
N HIS A 171 4.68 -0.76 14.32
CA HIS A 171 5.99 -0.13 14.27
C HIS A 171 5.88 1.38 14.05
N ILE A 172 5.04 1.84 13.11
CA ILE A 172 4.76 3.28 12.93
C ILE A 172 4.26 3.90 14.25
N GLU A 173 3.29 3.26 14.90
CA GLU A 173 2.77 3.74 16.19
C GLU A 173 3.87 3.85 17.24
N PHE A 174 4.72 2.82 17.36
CA PHE A 174 5.85 2.85 18.28
C PHE A 174 6.79 4.04 18.03
N LEU A 175 7.10 4.32 16.77
CA LEU A 175 7.97 5.45 16.40
C LEU A 175 7.32 6.81 16.72
N LEU A 176 6.01 6.94 16.47
CA LEU A 176 5.24 8.14 16.80
C LEU A 176 5.17 8.36 18.32
N ASP A 177 4.82 7.32 19.07
CA ASP A 177 4.65 7.37 20.53
C ASP A 177 5.96 7.66 21.26
N LYS A 178 7.09 7.21 20.70
CA LYS A 178 8.44 7.47 21.23
C LYS A 178 9.12 8.68 20.63
N GLN A 179 8.44 9.42 19.75
CA GLN A 179 8.98 10.61 19.08
C GLN A 179 10.31 10.33 18.35
N LEU A 180 10.45 9.14 17.79
CA LEU A 180 11.65 8.66 17.08
C LEU A 180 11.62 9.01 15.59
N ILE A 181 10.75 9.94 15.18
CA ILE A 181 10.56 10.34 13.79
C ILE A 181 11.20 11.70 13.56
N ALA A 182 11.93 11.81 12.46
CA ALA A 182 12.47 13.07 11.97
C ALA A 182 11.89 13.36 10.57
N PRO A 183 10.92 14.28 10.45
CA PRO A 183 10.46 14.78 9.15
C PRO A 183 11.64 15.42 8.41
N LYS A 184 11.82 15.06 7.13
CA LYS A 184 12.89 15.60 6.28
C LYS A 184 12.37 15.87 4.87
N PRO A 185 12.03 17.14 4.54
CA PRO A 185 11.67 17.54 3.19
C PRO A 185 12.68 17.04 2.15
N SER A 186 12.20 16.45 1.06
CA SER A 186 13.06 15.90 0.01
C SER A 186 12.95 16.68 -1.28
N LYS A 187 14.01 17.45 -1.60
CA LYS A 187 14.13 18.19 -2.87
C LYS A 187 14.06 17.27 -4.09
N ILE A 188 14.55 16.05 -3.97
CA ILE A 188 14.49 15.05 -5.04
C ILE A 188 13.04 14.66 -5.31
N LEU A 189 12.24 14.43 -4.27
CA LEU A 189 10.82 14.19 -4.43
C LEU A 189 10.13 15.42 -5.04
N ASP A 190 10.39 16.63 -4.54
CA ASP A 190 9.79 17.84 -5.10
C ASP A 190 10.09 17.99 -6.62
N MET A 191 11.31 17.68 -7.07
CA MET A 191 11.64 17.66 -8.50
C MET A 191 10.90 16.55 -9.28
N LEU A 192 10.77 15.35 -8.70
CA LEU A 192 10.07 14.22 -9.32
C LEU A 192 8.57 14.48 -9.49
N TYR A 193 7.94 15.21 -8.57
CA TYR A 193 6.54 15.63 -8.68
C TYR A 193 6.38 16.85 -9.60
N SER A 194 7.33 17.80 -9.59
CA SER A 194 7.29 18.98 -10.47
C SER A 194 7.48 18.62 -11.96
N SER A 195 8.32 17.63 -12.25
CA SER A 195 8.57 17.15 -13.61
C SER A 195 7.39 16.36 -14.22
N GLY A 196 6.41 15.97 -13.41
CA GLY A 196 5.18 15.28 -13.86
C GLY A 196 4.07 16.21 -14.39
N GLN A 197 4.25 17.53 -14.32
CA GLN A 197 3.32 18.58 -14.81
C GLN A 197 1.81 18.23 -14.80
N ARG A 198 1.18 18.48 -13.65
CA ARG A 198 0.22 19.60 -13.54
C ARG A 198 0.59 20.41 -12.31
N PRO A 199 0.44 21.75 -12.33
CA PRO A 199 0.62 22.53 -11.12
C PRO A 199 -0.35 21.98 -10.08
N PHE A 200 0.20 21.53 -8.96
CA PHE A 200 -0.58 21.44 -7.74
C PHE A 200 -1.08 22.87 -7.51
N ASP A 201 -2.37 23.10 -7.73
CA ASP A 201 -3.00 24.34 -7.28
C ASP A 201 -2.93 24.30 -5.75
N ALA A 202 -1.80 24.73 -5.20
CA ALA A 202 -1.64 25.06 -3.79
C ALA A 202 -2.70 26.09 -3.35
N GLY A 203 -3.33 26.78 -4.32
CA GLY A 203 -4.51 27.62 -4.15
C GLY A 203 -5.83 26.87 -3.89
N SER A 204 -5.98 25.58 -4.18
CA SER A 204 -7.27 24.88 -3.94
C SER A 204 -7.58 24.66 -2.45
N ILE A 205 -6.62 24.89 -1.55
CA ILE A 205 -6.85 24.88 -0.09
C ILE A 205 -7.19 26.29 0.44
N SER A 206 -7.01 27.34 -0.36
CA SER A 206 -7.30 28.72 0.03
C SER A 206 -8.33 29.32 -0.93
N SER A 207 -9.55 29.55 -0.44
CA SER A 207 -10.67 30.25 -1.10
C SER A 207 -11.52 29.47 -2.12
N SER A 208 -12.31 28.52 -1.61
CA SER A 208 -13.72 28.45 -1.99
C SER A 208 -14.56 28.63 -0.73
N THR A 209 -14.74 29.88 -0.32
CA THR A 209 -15.79 30.27 0.63
C THR A 209 -17.10 30.36 -0.13
N ASP A 210 -17.53 29.23 -0.69
CA ASP A 210 -18.88 29.07 -1.21
C ASP A 210 -19.51 27.91 -0.43
N PRO A 211 -20.44 28.17 0.49
CA PRO A 211 -20.99 27.15 1.38
C PRO A 211 -21.87 26.11 0.64
N ASN A 212 -21.96 26.20 -0.70
CA ASN A 212 -22.80 25.36 -1.56
C ASN A 212 -22.01 24.48 -2.55
N LEU A 213 -20.67 24.45 -2.52
CA LEU A 213 -19.88 23.50 -3.31
C LEU A 213 -19.45 22.29 -2.48
N ASP A 214 -19.69 21.09 -3.01
CA ASP A 214 -19.19 19.83 -2.50
C ASP A 214 -17.68 19.88 -2.20
N ALA A 215 -17.25 19.14 -1.16
CA ALA A 215 -15.85 19.05 -0.75
C ALA A 215 -14.90 18.79 -1.95
N PRO A 216 -13.71 19.42 -2.02
CA PRO A 216 -12.85 19.43 -3.20
C PRO A 216 -12.53 18.02 -3.70
N THR A 217 -12.84 17.73 -4.97
CA THR A 217 -12.76 16.37 -5.54
C THR A 217 -11.35 15.81 -5.50
N ASP A 218 -11.20 14.57 -5.01
CA ASP A 218 -9.91 13.88 -4.97
C ASP A 218 -9.36 13.67 -6.39
N THR A 219 -8.16 14.17 -6.66
CA THR A 219 -7.55 14.20 -7.99
C THR A 219 -6.20 13.49 -7.99
N MET A 220 -5.89 12.77 -9.07
CA MET A 220 -4.61 12.07 -9.24
C MET A 220 -3.43 13.04 -9.24
N VAL A 221 -2.34 12.63 -8.58
CA VAL A 221 -1.06 13.34 -8.55
C VAL A 221 0.00 12.54 -9.32
N LEU A 222 0.00 11.21 -9.20
CA LEU A 222 0.90 10.31 -9.93
C LEU A 222 0.14 9.49 -10.97
N HIS A 223 0.85 9.15 -12.05
CA HIS A 223 0.38 8.25 -13.10
C HIS A 223 1.35 7.07 -13.31
N GLU A 224 0.91 6.05 -14.05
CA GLU A 224 1.67 4.81 -14.28
C GLU A 224 3.05 5.08 -14.92
N SER A 225 3.20 6.15 -15.70
CA SER A 225 4.48 6.56 -16.27
C SER A 225 5.51 7.04 -15.25
N ASP A 226 5.09 7.42 -14.03
CA ASP A 226 5.96 8.01 -13.02
C ASP A 226 6.67 6.96 -12.17
N GLY A 227 6.11 5.74 -12.03
CA GLY A 227 6.63 4.69 -11.14
C GLY A 227 8.07 4.31 -11.43
N LYS A 228 8.38 4.03 -12.71
CA LYS A 228 9.74 3.70 -13.17
C LYS A 228 10.74 4.82 -12.95
N ARG A 229 10.33 6.07 -13.21
CA ARG A 229 11.18 7.26 -13.00
C ARG A 229 11.53 7.41 -11.52
N ILE A 230 10.52 7.38 -10.65
CA ILE A 230 10.69 7.52 -9.20
C ILE A 230 11.54 6.38 -8.63
N GLY A 231 11.21 5.13 -8.99
CA GLY A 231 11.95 3.94 -8.54
C GLY A 231 13.43 3.99 -8.93
N THR A 232 13.74 4.42 -10.16
CA THR A 232 15.11 4.56 -10.63
C THR A 232 15.85 5.70 -9.95
N THR A 233 15.25 6.90 -9.87
CA THR A 233 15.88 8.09 -9.28
C THR A 233 16.14 7.94 -7.78
N LEU A 234 15.28 7.22 -7.05
CA LEU A 234 15.47 6.95 -5.63
C LEU A 234 16.33 5.70 -5.34
N GLU A 235 16.84 5.03 -6.39
CA GLU A 235 17.58 3.77 -6.29
C GLU A 235 16.79 2.66 -5.55
N MET A 236 15.48 2.63 -5.79
CA MET A 236 14.53 1.68 -5.20
C MET A 236 13.71 1.00 -6.32
N PRO A 237 14.29 0.07 -7.10
CA PRO A 237 13.56 -0.57 -8.21
C PRO A 237 12.31 -1.34 -7.75
N GLU A 238 12.30 -1.86 -6.52
CA GLU A 238 11.13 -2.52 -5.94
C GLU A 238 9.94 -1.57 -5.71
N LEU A 239 10.20 -0.26 -5.59
CA LEU A 239 9.15 0.75 -5.38
C LEU A 239 8.29 0.96 -6.62
N GLU A 240 8.82 0.74 -7.83
CA GLU A 240 8.09 0.91 -9.09
C GLU A 240 6.79 0.10 -9.09
N ILE A 241 6.87 -1.19 -8.78
CA ILE A 241 5.72 -2.10 -8.77
C ILE A 241 4.68 -1.68 -7.71
N GLU A 242 5.12 -1.14 -6.59
CA GLU A 242 4.24 -0.70 -5.50
C GLU A 242 3.54 0.63 -5.84
N LEU A 243 4.25 1.54 -6.53
CA LEU A 243 3.67 2.78 -7.05
C LEU A 243 2.66 2.51 -8.15
N ASP A 244 2.98 1.69 -9.15
CA ASP A 244 2.08 1.38 -10.26
C ASP A 244 0.79 0.72 -9.74
N ARG A 245 0.92 -0.16 -8.75
CA ARG A 245 -0.23 -0.76 -8.08
C ARG A 245 -1.06 0.28 -7.34
N ALA A 246 -0.43 1.20 -6.62
CA ALA A 246 -1.13 2.24 -5.88
C ALA A 246 -1.88 3.18 -6.84
N VAL A 247 -1.22 3.64 -7.90
CA VAL A 247 -1.82 4.47 -8.95
C VAL A 247 -3.04 3.77 -9.56
N TRP A 248 -2.87 2.54 -10.05
CA TRP A 248 -3.96 1.78 -10.66
C TRP A 248 -5.16 1.60 -9.72
N GLN A 249 -4.92 1.30 -8.43
CA GLN A 249 -5.99 1.15 -7.45
C GLN A 249 -6.70 2.48 -7.15
N VAL A 250 -5.95 3.58 -7.06
CA VAL A 250 -6.53 4.89 -6.79
C VAL A 250 -7.32 5.38 -7.99
N GLU A 251 -6.81 5.26 -9.21
CA GLU A 251 -7.53 5.59 -10.45
C GLU A 251 -8.87 4.83 -10.54
N LYS A 252 -8.85 3.52 -10.33
CA LYS A 252 -10.08 2.70 -10.33
C LYS A 252 -11.07 3.12 -9.26
N ALA A 253 -10.59 3.50 -8.09
CA ALA A 253 -11.46 3.96 -7.01
C ALA A 253 -12.04 5.36 -7.27
N LEU A 254 -11.31 6.25 -7.95
CA LEU A 254 -11.83 7.56 -8.36
C LEU A 254 -12.84 7.44 -9.51
N GLU A 255 -12.61 6.55 -10.46
CA GLU A 255 -13.56 6.22 -11.53
C GLU A 255 -14.88 5.71 -10.95
N ALA A 256 -14.81 4.73 -10.03
CA ALA A 256 -16.00 4.22 -9.34
C ALA A 256 -16.73 5.28 -8.50
N ASP A 257 -16.01 6.19 -7.83
CA ASP A 257 -16.64 7.29 -7.07
C ASP A 257 -17.33 8.30 -8.00
N LYS A 258 -16.78 8.57 -9.19
CA LYS A 258 -17.42 9.41 -10.21
C LYS A 258 -18.69 8.77 -10.75
N GLU A 259 -18.65 7.49 -11.12
CA GLU A 259 -19.82 6.74 -11.58
C GLU A 259 -20.93 6.73 -10.51
N LEU A 260 -20.60 6.43 -9.26
CA LEU A 260 -21.57 6.44 -8.15
C LEU A 260 -22.18 7.83 -7.90
N ARG A 261 -21.42 8.92 -8.10
CA ARG A 261 -21.96 10.28 -7.97
C ARG A 261 -22.90 10.62 -9.13
N GLN A 262 -22.55 10.22 -10.34
CA GLN A 262 -23.41 10.39 -11.51
C GLN A 262 -24.72 9.62 -11.34
N GLU A 263 -24.66 8.34 -10.95
CA GLU A 263 -25.86 7.54 -10.67
C GLU A 263 -26.75 8.18 -9.59
N LYS A 264 -26.15 8.73 -8.53
CA LYS A 264 -26.90 9.44 -7.48
C LYS A 264 -27.56 10.72 -7.99
N ALA A 265 -26.88 11.48 -8.84
CA ALA A 265 -27.44 12.68 -9.46
C ALA A 265 -28.63 12.33 -10.37
N ASP A 266 -28.46 11.32 -11.23
CA ASP A 266 -29.51 10.83 -12.13
C ASP A 266 -30.74 10.32 -11.35
N LEU A 267 -30.53 9.61 -10.24
CA LEU A 267 -31.61 9.15 -9.35
C LEU A 267 -32.31 10.31 -8.64
N GLN A 268 -31.58 11.37 -8.25
CA GLN A 268 -32.18 12.55 -7.63
C GLN A 268 -33.02 13.33 -8.64
N GLU A 269 -32.54 13.49 -9.87
CA GLU A 269 -33.29 14.13 -10.96
C GLU A 269 -34.55 13.34 -11.34
N ALA A 270 -34.46 12.01 -11.38
CA ALA A 270 -35.61 11.15 -11.64
C ALA A 270 -36.69 11.22 -10.53
N ASN A 271 -36.28 11.44 -9.27
CA ASN A 271 -37.19 11.55 -8.13
C ASN A 271 -37.76 12.97 -7.95
N SER A 272 -37.07 14.02 -8.41
CA SER A 272 -37.50 15.41 -8.30
C SER A 272 -38.47 15.85 -9.40
N ASN A 273 -38.61 15.05 -10.47
CA ASN A 273 -39.65 15.21 -11.49
C ASN A 273 -40.86 14.30 -11.20
N PRO A 274 -41.87 14.74 -10.42
CA PRO A 274 -43.12 14.00 -10.33
C PRO A 274 -43.76 14.02 -11.73
N ARG A 275 -43.78 12.87 -12.39
CA ARG A 275 -44.61 12.67 -13.58
C ARG A 275 -46.02 13.14 -13.24
N GLU A 276 -46.51 14.12 -14.00
CA GLU A 276 -47.92 14.45 -14.13
C GLU A 276 -48.70 13.13 -14.23
N LYS A 277 -49.34 12.72 -13.13
CA LYS A 277 -50.36 11.68 -13.17
C LYS A 277 -51.56 12.32 -13.85
N LYS A 278 -51.69 12.08 -15.15
CA LYS A 278 -52.96 12.18 -15.88
C LYS A 278 -54.00 11.28 -15.25
#